data_AF-A0A2H0PA74-F1
#
_entry.id   AF-A0A2H0PA74-F1
#
_cell.length_a   1.000
_cell.length_b   1.000
_cell.length_c   1.000
_cell.angle_alpha   90.00
_cell.angle_beta   90.00
_cell.angle_gamma   90.00
#
_symmetry.space_group_name_H-M   'P 1'
#
loop_
_entity.id
_entity.type
_entity.pdbx_description
1 polymer ?
#
loop_
_entity_poly.entity_id
_entity_poly.type
_entity_poly.pdbx_seq_one_letter_code
_entity_poly.pdbx_strand_id
1 'polypeptide(L)'
;AAKVSRVYMGHVHAFGVQDHGGVRYVLTGGGGSALFPSGNKDSFHHYLTVEITHAGVRDRVHSHDGKVFAIPHGMVILPTHDERKPSWWELV
;
A
#
# COMPACT_ATOMS: atom_id res chain seq x y z
N ALA A 1 -3.67 24.82 -6.90
CA ALA A 1 -4.20 23.52 -6.43
C ALA A 1 -4.07 22.48 -7.54
N ALA A 2 -3.74 21.23 -7.23
CA ALA A 2 -3.70 20.17 -8.24
C ALA A 2 -5.10 19.93 -8.82
N LYS A 3 -5.21 19.69 -10.15
CA LYS A 3 -6.50 19.39 -10.81
C LYS A 3 -7.01 17.97 -10.52
N VAL A 4 -6.15 17.14 -9.93
CA VAL A 4 -6.41 15.74 -9.59
C VAL A 4 -6.19 15.59 -8.09
N SER A 5 -7.09 14.91 -7.40
CA SER A 5 -6.96 14.64 -5.97
C SER A 5 -6.31 13.29 -5.68
N ARG A 6 -6.51 12.28 -6.54
CA ARG A 6 -5.98 10.92 -6.38
C ARG A 6 -5.59 10.28 -7.71
N VAL A 7 -4.58 9.41 -7.67
CA VAL A 7 -4.14 8.57 -8.78
C VAL A 7 -4.08 7.13 -8.29
N TYR A 8 -4.79 6.23 -8.98
CA TYR A 8 -4.76 4.80 -8.71
C TYR A 8 -3.90 4.11 -9.78
N MET A 9 -2.93 3.33 -9.35
CA MET A 9 -1.87 2.77 -10.17
C MET A 9 -1.84 1.25 -10.02
N GLY A 10 -1.59 0.54 -11.11
CA GLY A 10 -1.33 -0.89 -11.13
C GLY A 10 0.10 -1.19 -11.58
N HIS A 11 0.26 -2.24 -12.40
CA HIS A 11 1.52 -2.68 -13.02
C HIS A 11 2.54 -3.31 -12.06
N VAL A 12 2.90 -2.64 -10.97
CA VAL A 12 3.74 -3.24 -9.92
C VAL A 12 2.86 -4.05 -8.98
N HIS A 13 3.14 -5.36 -8.83
CA HIS A 13 2.35 -6.27 -7.99
C HIS A 13 2.62 -6.09 -6.49
N ALA A 14 2.34 -4.89 -5.97
CA ALA A 14 2.51 -4.49 -4.59
C ALA A 14 1.39 -3.53 -4.15
N PHE A 15 1.38 -3.17 -2.86
CA PHE A 15 0.53 -2.14 -2.28
C PHE A 15 1.36 -0.97 -1.77
N GLY A 16 0.99 0.26 -2.09
CA GLY A 16 1.71 1.44 -1.60
C GLY A 16 0.86 2.71 -1.66
N VAL A 17 1.13 3.63 -0.75
CA VAL A 17 0.40 4.90 -0.68
C VAL A 17 1.36 6.04 -0.38
N GLN A 18 1.25 7.11 -1.16
CA GLN A 18 2.02 8.32 -0.93
C GLN A 18 1.19 9.57 -1.25
N ASP A 19 1.23 10.54 -0.34
CA ASP A 19 0.74 11.89 -0.61
C ASP A 19 1.91 12.75 -1.11
N HIS A 20 1.78 13.32 -2.31
CA HIS A 20 2.81 14.16 -2.92
C HIS A 20 2.18 15.30 -3.72
N GLY A 21 2.62 16.54 -3.49
CA GLY A 21 2.12 17.72 -4.22
C GLY A 21 0.61 17.97 -4.08
N GLY A 22 0.00 17.50 -2.97
CA GLY A 22 -1.45 17.58 -2.75
C GLY A 22 -2.27 16.51 -3.47
N VAL A 23 -1.62 15.52 -4.08
CA VAL A 23 -2.26 14.37 -4.76
C VAL A 23 -1.94 13.09 -3.97
N ARG A 24 -2.93 12.23 -3.79
CA ARG A 24 -2.76 10.90 -3.20
C ARG A 24 -2.53 9.85 -4.29
N TYR A 25 -1.40 9.17 -4.24
CA TYR A 25 -1.05 8.07 -5.13
C TYR A 25 -1.28 6.75 -4.40
N VAL A 26 -2.00 5.81 -5.02
CA VAL A 26 -2.28 4.48 -4.49
C VAL A 26 -1.85 3.44 -5.51
N LEU A 27 -0.80 2.67 -5.19
CA LEU A 27 -0.40 1.48 -5.93
C LEU A 27 -1.20 0.28 -5.43
N THR A 28 -1.89 -0.40 -6.33
CA THR A 28 -2.75 -1.56 -6.05
C THR A 28 -2.61 -2.63 -7.15
N GLY A 29 -1.53 -3.41 -7.11
CA GLY A 29 -1.27 -4.47 -8.10
C GLY A 29 -1.46 -5.91 -7.60
N GLY A 30 -2.05 -6.12 -6.43
CA GLY A 30 -2.10 -7.43 -5.76
C GLY A 30 -3.27 -8.35 -6.12
N GLY A 31 -4.07 -8.06 -7.17
CA GLY A 31 -5.34 -8.75 -7.48
C GLY A 31 -5.22 -10.19 -8.00
N GLY A 32 -4.47 -11.06 -7.31
CA GLY A 32 -4.29 -12.49 -7.63
C GLY A 32 -3.05 -12.82 -8.46
N SER A 33 -2.22 -11.84 -8.84
CA SER A 33 -0.98 -12.06 -9.58
C SER A 33 0.22 -12.33 -8.66
N ALA A 34 1.27 -12.98 -9.18
CA ALA A 34 2.49 -13.27 -8.42
C ALA A 34 3.08 -11.98 -7.84
N LEU A 35 3.26 -11.95 -6.52
CA LEU A 35 3.69 -10.75 -5.82
C LEU A 35 5.21 -10.62 -5.93
N PHE A 36 5.68 -9.43 -6.34
CA PHE A 36 7.12 -9.16 -6.45
C PHE A 36 7.56 -8.35 -5.25
N PRO A 37 8.59 -8.79 -4.50
CA PRO A 37 9.08 -8.03 -3.36
C PRO A 37 9.75 -6.74 -3.84
N SER A 38 9.07 -5.60 -3.66
CA SER A 38 9.62 -4.25 -3.82
C SER A 38 10.35 -3.74 -2.57
N GLY A 39 10.31 -4.52 -1.48
CA GLY A 39 10.83 -4.17 -0.17
C GLY A 39 9.72 -4.16 0.88
N ASN A 40 9.79 -5.09 1.83
CA ASN A 40 8.98 -5.23 3.05
C ASN A 40 7.44 -5.21 2.93
N LYS A 41 6.81 -6.38 3.19
CA LYS A 41 5.43 -6.58 3.70
C LYS A 41 4.27 -5.88 2.96
N ASP A 42 4.55 -5.27 1.82
CA ASP A 42 3.65 -4.66 0.84
C ASP A 42 3.15 -5.66 -0.22
N SER A 43 3.73 -6.86 -0.24
CA SER A 43 3.27 -8.02 -1.01
C SER A 43 2.18 -8.77 -0.27
N PHE A 44 0.92 -8.46 -0.58
CA PHE A 44 -0.23 -9.29 -0.24
C PHE A 44 -1.28 -9.21 -1.33
N HIS A 45 -2.09 -10.25 -1.45
CA HIS A 45 -3.19 -10.23 -2.42
C HIS A 45 -4.31 -9.32 -1.91
N HIS A 46 -4.74 -8.39 -2.76
CA HIS A 46 -5.76 -7.41 -2.40
C HIS A 46 -6.47 -6.81 -3.61
N TYR A 47 -7.61 -6.19 -3.34
CA TYR A 47 -8.27 -5.25 -4.23
C TYR A 47 -8.70 -4.01 -3.46
N LEU A 48 -8.97 -2.94 -4.20
CA LEU A 48 -9.44 -1.67 -3.66
C LEU A 48 -10.89 -1.42 -4.06
N THR A 49 -11.71 -0.93 -3.13
CA THR A 49 -12.98 -0.27 -3.46
C THR A 49 -12.89 1.21 -3.13
N VAL A 50 -13.34 2.03 -4.07
CA VAL A 50 -13.36 3.49 -3.94
C VAL A 50 -14.80 3.96 -3.98
N GLU A 51 -15.21 4.72 -2.96
CA GLU A 51 -16.53 5.33 -2.87
C GLU A 51 -16.38 6.85 -2.96
N ILE A 52 -17.12 7.48 -3.87
CA ILE A 52 -17.16 8.93 -4.03
C ILE A 52 -18.51 9.43 -3.53
N THR A 53 -18.47 10.31 -2.53
CA THR A 53 -19.65 10.89 -1.89
C THR A 53 -19.54 12.41 -1.83
N HIS A 54 -20.61 13.09 -1.43
CA HIS A 54 -20.57 14.54 -1.15
C HIS A 54 -19.59 14.91 -0.02
N ALA A 55 -19.28 13.97 0.89
CA ALA A 55 -18.30 14.15 1.95
C ALA A 55 -16.84 13.91 1.50
N GLY A 56 -16.64 13.46 0.25
CA GLY A 56 -15.32 13.18 -0.32
C GLY A 56 -15.15 11.72 -0.76
N VAL A 57 -13.89 11.32 -0.89
CA VAL A 57 -13.48 10.01 -1.42
C VAL A 57 -13.01 9.08 -0.31
N ARG A 58 -13.58 7.87 -0.25
CA ARG A 58 -13.25 6.83 0.73
C ARG A 58 -12.63 5.62 0.03
N ASP A 59 -11.45 5.23 0.48
CA ASP A 59 -10.72 4.07 -0.01
C ASP A 59 -10.84 2.93 1.02
N ARG A 60 -11.11 1.71 0.56
CA ARG A 60 -11.05 0.49 1.37
C ARG A 60 -10.24 -0.58 0.64
N VAL A 61 -9.21 -1.08 1.32
CA VAL A 61 -8.40 -2.21 0.87
C VAL A 61 -9.01 -3.48 1.43
N HIS A 62 -9.24 -4.44 0.55
CA HIS A 62 -9.73 -5.77 0.88
C HIS A 62 -8.60 -6.74 0.60
N SER A 63 -8.05 -7.32 1.66
CA SER A 63 -7.00 -8.32 1.55
C SER A 63 -7.58 -9.72 1.44
N HIS A 64 -6.82 -10.62 0.83
CA HIS A 64 -7.26 -12.00 0.61
C HIS A 64 -7.52 -12.79 1.91
N ASP A 65 -6.90 -12.39 3.02
CA ASP A 65 -7.16 -12.98 4.34
C ASP A 65 -8.49 -12.50 4.98
N GLY A 66 -9.28 -11.72 4.24
CA GLY A 66 -10.57 -11.20 4.66
C GLY A 66 -10.50 -9.89 5.46
N LYS A 67 -9.31 -9.36 5.78
CA LYS A 67 -9.21 -8.06 6.46
C LYS A 67 -9.59 -6.94 5.51
N VAL A 68 -10.32 -5.97 6.07
CA VAL A 68 -10.71 -4.73 5.39
C VAL A 68 -10.19 -3.55 6.20
N PHE A 69 -9.47 -2.64 5.55
CA PHE A 69 -8.95 -1.45 6.22
C PHE A 69 -9.04 -0.21 5.32
N ALA A 70 -9.13 0.96 5.97
CA ALA A 70 -9.05 2.24 5.28
C ALA A 70 -7.60 2.66 5.08
N ILE A 71 -7.32 3.41 4.01
CA ILE A 71 -6.01 4.03 3.80
C ILE A 71 -5.89 5.27 4.70
N PRO A 72 -4.96 5.31 5.67
CA PRO A 72 -4.83 6.45 6.56
C PRO A 72 -4.47 7.75 5.83
N HIS A 73 -4.80 8.88 6.44
CA HIS A 73 -4.34 10.20 5.98
C HIS A 73 -2.90 10.44 6.43
N GLY A 74 -1.99 10.81 5.52
CA GLY A 74 -0.56 11.02 5.80
C GLY A 74 0.36 9.99 5.13
N MET A 75 1.67 10.12 5.38
CA MET A 75 2.68 9.19 4.85
C MET A 75 2.44 7.80 5.43
N VAL A 76 2.04 6.85 4.58
CA VAL A 76 1.92 5.44 4.98
C VAL A 76 3.30 4.80 4.80
N ILE A 77 4.12 4.88 5.84
CA ILE A 77 5.27 3.99 5.98
C ILE A 77 4.72 2.71 6.62
N LEU A 78 4.61 1.62 5.85
CA LEU A 78 4.28 0.32 6.44
C LEU A 78 5.41 -0.05 7.43
N PRO A 79 5.09 -0.50 8.66
CA PRO A 79 6.10 -0.76 9.68
C PRO A 79 7.12 -1.79 9.18
N THR A 80 8.37 -1.35 9.06
CA THR A 80 9.53 -2.21 8.81
C THR A 80 9.79 -3.04 10.06
N HIS A 81 9.70 -4.36 9.99
CA HIS A 81 10.28 -5.19 11.04
C HIS A 81 11.79 -5.20 10.79
N ASP A 82 12.53 -4.39 11.52
CA ASP A 82 13.96 -4.60 11.69
C ASP A 82 14.15 -5.73 12.70
N GLU A 83 14.26 -6.95 12.18
CA GLU A 83 15.04 -7.97 12.85
C GLU A 83 16.17 -8.35 11.90
N ARG A 84 17.22 -7.53 11.84
CA ARG A 84 18.55 -8.10 11.66
C ARG A 84 18.77 -9.14 12.75
N LYS A 85 18.47 -10.40 12.47
CA LYS A 85 19.13 -11.49 13.18
C LYS A 85 20.59 -11.42 12.78
N PRO A 86 21.53 -11.20 13.72
CA PRO A 86 22.95 -11.21 13.40
C PRO A 86 23.28 -12.55 12.74
N SER A 87 24.12 -12.49 11.72
CA SER A 87 24.55 -13.70 11.04
C SER A 87 25.43 -14.52 11.98
N TRP A 88 25.48 -15.86 11.82
CA TRP A 88 26.25 -16.70 12.74
C TRP A 88 27.76 -16.40 12.76
N TRP A 89 28.26 -15.63 11.80
CA TRP A 89 29.67 -15.23 11.66
C TRP A 89 30.00 -13.88 12.32
N GLU A 90 29.00 -13.15 12.82
CA GLU A 90 29.19 -11.95 13.66
C GLU A 90 29.31 -12.30 15.16
N LEU A 91 29.16 -13.59 15.52
CA LEU A 91 29.21 -14.12 16.88
C LEU A 91 30.42 -15.07 17.14
N VAL A 92 31.39 -15.11 16.21
CA VAL A 92 32.62 -15.93 16.33
C VAL A 92 33.85 -15.06 16.12
#